data_AF-A0A6M3M3H9-F1
#
_entry.id   AF-A0A6M3M3H9-F1
#
_cell.length_a   1.000
_cell.length_b   1.000
_cell.length_c   1.000
_cell.angle_alpha   90.00
_cell.angle_beta   90.00
_cell.angle_gamma   90.00
#
_symmetry.space_group_name_H-M   'P 1'
#
loop_
_entity.id
_entity.type
_entity.pdbx_description
1 polymer ?
#
loop_
_entity_poly.entity_id
_entity_poly.type
_entity_poly.pdbx_seq_one_letter_code
_entity_poly.pdbx_strand_id
1 'polypeptide(L)'
;MRAMIACPKPRLAERSGAYLRFVRSLPCFSCGGTGGQAHHEGPRGLGRKTSDFRTVPICWRCHDQINLGHREGRLSVEAVREAQIETLVGFVCGRLPDLLDDPKDEPKRKRKIPARPLPKREGLRLKMGQRRSR
;
A
#
# COMPACT_ATOMS: atom_id res chain seq x y z
N MET A 1 -12.62 -8.85 -38.35
CA MET A 1 -13.01 -8.14 -37.11
C MET A 1 -12.43 -8.87 -35.92
N ARG A 2 -11.73 -8.18 -35.00
CA ARG A 2 -11.08 -8.79 -33.85
C ARG A 2 -12.09 -8.85 -32.70
N ALA A 3 -12.45 -10.06 -32.27
CA ALA A 3 -13.40 -10.23 -31.17
C ALA A 3 -12.83 -9.65 -29.87
N MET A 4 -13.61 -8.84 -29.16
CA MET A 4 -13.26 -8.41 -27.81
C MET A 4 -13.46 -9.57 -26.85
N ILE A 5 -12.38 -10.23 -26.45
CA ILE A 5 -12.40 -11.26 -25.42
C ILE A 5 -12.56 -10.56 -24.07
N ALA A 6 -13.59 -10.94 -23.31
CA ALA A 6 -13.77 -10.44 -21.95
C ALA A 6 -12.58 -10.84 -21.09
N CYS A 7 -11.77 -9.87 -20.65
CA CYS A 7 -10.70 -10.11 -19.70
C CYS A 7 -11.32 -10.24 -18.29
N PRO A 8 -11.20 -11.40 -17.63
CA PRO A 8 -11.76 -11.58 -16.29
C PRO A 8 -11.12 -10.59 -15.31
N LYS A 9 -11.92 -10.07 -14.37
CA LYS A 9 -11.39 -9.19 -13.32
C LYS A 9 -10.27 -9.92 -12.58
N PRO A 10 -9.10 -9.28 -12.40
CA PRO A 10 -8.00 -9.91 -11.68
C PRO A 10 -8.48 -10.29 -10.28
N ARG A 11 -8.06 -11.46 -9.80
CA ARG A 11 -8.34 -11.86 -8.41
C ARG A 11 -7.84 -10.78 -7.48
N LEU A 12 -8.63 -10.51 -6.43
CA LEU A 12 -8.19 -9.60 -5.37
C LEU A 12 -6.89 -10.15 -4.78
N ALA A 13 -5.90 -9.27 -4.63
CA ALA A 13 -4.64 -9.65 -4.02
C ALA A 13 -4.87 -10.07 -2.56
N GLU A 14 -4.21 -11.17 -2.16
CA GLU A 14 -4.37 -11.81 -0.86
C GLU A 14 -4.03 -10.86 0.29
N ARG A 15 -4.75 -11.04 1.40
CA ARG A 15 -4.62 -10.22 2.62
C ARG A 15 -4.45 -11.10 3.84
N SER A 16 -3.53 -10.72 4.71
CA SER A 16 -3.30 -11.39 5.98
C SER A 16 -2.78 -10.40 7.01
N GLY A 17 -3.63 -10.00 7.94
CA GLY A 17 -3.25 -9.12 9.04
C GLY A 17 -2.21 -9.75 9.98
N ALA A 18 -2.39 -11.04 10.29
CA ALA A 18 -1.44 -11.85 11.05
C ALA A 18 -0.04 -11.86 10.42
N TYR A 19 0.05 -12.06 9.11
CA TYR A 19 1.33 -12.01 8.40
C TYR A 19 1.96 -10.62 8.49
N LEU A 20 1.17 -9.56 8.27
CA LEU A 20 1.69 -8.19 8.37
C LEU A 20 2.13 -7.82 9.80
N ARG A 21 1.52 -8.39 10.86
CA ARG A 21 2.02 -8.23 12.23
C ARG A 21 3.35 -8.93 12.42
N PHE A 22 3.43 -10.19 11.99
CA PHE A 22 4.69 -10.94 12.01
C PHE A 22 5.80 -10.15 11.30
N VAL A 23 5.57 -9.68 10.08
CA VAL A 23 6.55 -8.87 9.33
C VAL A 23 6.98 -7.63 10.13
N ARG A 24 6.04 -6.89 10.73
CA ARG A 24 6.37 -5.67 11.49
C ARG A 24 7.18 -5.91 12.76
N SER A 25 7.13 -7.14 13.30
CA SER A 25 7.92 -7.55 14.46
C SER A 25 9.39 -7.86 14.14
N LEU A 26 9.72 -8.06 12.86
CA LEU A 26 11.08 -8.41 12.43
C LEU A 26 11.99 -7.17 12.34
N PRO A 27 13.31 -7.35 12.46
CA PRO A 27 14.28 -6.28 12.20
C PRO A 27 14.22 -5.81 10.75
N CYS A 28 14.69 -4.59 10.51
CA CYS A 28 14.80 -4.05 9.16
C CYS A 28 15.72 -4.91 8.30
N PHE A 29 15.22 -5.43 7.18
CA PHE A 29 16.01 -6.21 6.22
C PHE A 29 17.16 -5.40 5.61
N SER A 30 16.99 -4.09 5.42
CA SER A 30 18.01 -3.24 4.79
C SER A 30 19.16 -2.85 5.72
N CYS A 31 18.89 -2.63 7.02
CA CYS A 31 19.89 -2.07 7.95
C CYS A 31 19.99 -2.77 9.30
N GLY A 32 19.19 -3.81 9.55
CA GLY A 32 19.16 -4.57 10.81
C GLY A 32 18.53 -3.83 12.00
N GLY A 33 18.15 -2.55 11.86
CA GLY A 33 17.61 -1.75 12.94
C GLY A 33 16.23 -2.20 13.46
N THR A 34 15.84 -1.68 14.62
CA THR A 34 14.58 -2.00 15.30
C THR A 34 13.37 -1.35 14.64
N GLY A 35 12.28 -2.11 14.52
CA GLY A 35 10.99 -1.64 14.03
C GLY A 35 10.82 -1.82 12.52
N GLY A 36 9.89 -2.71 12.14
CA GLY A 36 9.55 -2.98 10.75
C GLY A 36 8.22 -2.35 10.36
N GLN A 37 8.21 -1.54 9.31
CA GLN A 37 7.06 -1.35 8.44
C GLN A 37 7.03 -2.50 7.43
N ALA A 38 5.83 -2.96 7.10
CA ALA A 38 5.66 -3.93 6.02
C ALA A 38 5.69 -3.18 4.68
N HIS A 39 6.79 -3.29 3.94
CA HIS A 39 6.95 -2.69 2.62
C HIS A 39 6.50 -3.67 1.54
N HIS A 40 5.43 -3.31 0.82
CA HIS A 40 4.92 -4.12 -0.29
C HIS A 40 5.76 -3.91 -1.54
N GLU A 41 6.41 -4.97 -2.02
CA GLU A 41 7.22 -4.94 -3.25
C GLU A 41 6.75 -6.01 -4.25
N GLY A 42 6.60 -5.61 -5.51
CA GLY A 42 6.15 -6.49 -6.59
C GLY A 42 5.02 -5.93 -7.44
N PRO A 43 4.41 -6.77 -8.30
CA PRO A 43 3.45 -6.34 -9.33
C PRO A 43 2.30 -5.48 -8.76
N ARG A 44 2.28 -4.21 -9.17
CA ARG A 44 1.32 -3.17 -8.77
C ARG A 44 0.82 -2.41 -10.01
N GLY A 45 -0.36 -1.82 -9.93
CA GLY A 45 -0.96 -1.08 -11.04
C GLY A 45 -2.26 -0.37 -10.63
N LEU A 46 -2.85 0.39 -11.55
CA LEU A 46 -4.11 1.10 -11.28
C LEU A 46 -5.19 0.10 -10.82
N GLY A 47 -5.79 0.35 -9.65
CA GLY A 47 -6.80 -0.52 -9.05
C GLY A 47 -6.29 -1.88 -8.53
N ARG A 48 -4.97 -2.15 -8.59
CA ARG A 48 -4.37 -3.41 -8.15
C ARG A 48 -3.33 -3.19 -7.06
N LYS A 49 -3.66 -3.67 -5.86
CA LYS A 49 -2.75 -3.73 -4.72
C LYS A 49 -1.86 -4.98 -4.81
N THR A 50 -0.63 -4.88 -4.32
CA THR A 50 0.28 -6.02 -4.13
C THR A 50 -0.27 -6.97 -3.05
N SER A 51 0.07 -8.26 -3.10
CA SER A 51 -0.29 -9.26 -2.07
C SER A 51 0.43 -8.95 -0.75
N ASP A 52 -0.21 -9.20 0.39
CA ASP A 52 0.43 -9.01 1.70
C ASP A 52 1.64 -9.94 1.88
N PHE A 53 1.64 -11.12 1.25
CA PHE A 53 2.76 -12.08 1.26
C PHE A 53 3.97 -11.64 0.43
N ARG A 54 3.89 -10.49 -0.23
CA ARG A 54 5.01 -9.84 -0.93
C ARG A 54 5.45 -8.60 -0.17
N THR A 55 5.62 -8.75 1.14
CA THR A 55 6.14 -7.71 2.01
C THR A 55 7.48 -8.10 2.60
N VAL A 56 8.32 -7.10 2.83
CA VAL A 56 9.59 -7.22 3.56
C VAL A 56 9.57 -6.28 4.77
N PRO A 57 10.24 -6.64 5.88
CA PRO A 57 10.36 -5.76 7.04
C PRO A 57 11.42 -4.68 6.76
N ILE A 58 11.05 -3.41 6.85
CA ILE A 58 12.03 -2.30 6.77
C ILE A 58 11.71 -1.20 7.77
N CYS A 59 12.72 -0.48 8.27
CA CYS A 59 12.48 0.65 9.14
C CYS A 59 11.93 1.86 8.36
N TRP A 60 11.33 2.80 9.08
CA TRP A 60 10.77 4.02 8.49
C TRP A 60 11.80 4.80 7.65
N ARG A 61 13.06 4.88 8.11
CA ARG A 61 14.14 5.58 7.39
C ARG A 61 14.43 4.94 6.03
N CYS A 62 14.59 3.62 6.01
CA CYS A 62 14.82 2.88 4.75
C CYS A 62 13.59 2.93 3.83
N HIS A 63 12.38 2.89 4.39
CA HIS A 63 11.15 3.03 3.61
C HIS A 63 11.05 4.40 2.93
N ASP A 64 11.40 5.48 3.64
CA ASP A 64 11.42 6.83 3.07
C ASP A 64 12.49 6.96 1.97
N GLN A 65 13.69 6.43 2.20
CA GLN A 65 14.76 6.42 1.20
C GLN A 65 14.36 5.71 -0.10
N ILE A 66 13.65 4.58 0.00
CA ILE A 66 13.10 3.84 -1.15
C ILE A 66 12.07 4.70 -1.89
N ASN A 67 11.13 5.32 -1.16
CA ASN A 67 10.06 6.13 -1.74
C ASN A 67 10.59 7.38 -2.46
N LEU A 68 11.65 7.99 -1.93
CA LEU A 68 12.34 9.14 -2.53
C LEU A 68 13.29 8.73 -3.68
N GLY A 69 13.51 7.43 -3.90
CA GLY A 69 14.28 6.92 -5.03
C GLY A 69 15.80 7.02 -4.86
N HIS A 70 16.30 7.14 -3.63
CA HIS A 70 17.74 7.15 -3.37
C HIS A 70 18.38 5.81 -3.77
N ARG A 71 19.54 5.86 -4.46
CA ARG A 71 20.26 4.65 -4.90
C ARG A 71 20.65 3.75 -3.73
N GLU A 72 21.05 4.35 -2.61
CA GLU A 72 21.45 3.65 -1.39
C GLU A 72 20.29 2.92 -0.70
N GLY A 73 19.05 3.36 -0.93
CA GLY A 73 17.85 2.69 -0.43
C GLY A 73 17.34 1.58 -1.35
N ARG A 74 17.83 1.49 -2.60
CA ARG A 74 17.32 0.51 -3.56
C ARG A 74 17.93 -0.86 -3.31
N LEU A 75 17.14 -1.74 -2.73
CA LEU A 75 17.47 -3.15 -2.57
C LEU A 75 17.43 -3.86 -3.94
N SER A 76 18.30 -4.84 -4.16
CA SER A 76 18.23 -5.67 -5.37
C SER A 76 16.94 -6.48 -5.40
N VAL A 77 16.43 -6.78 -6.59
CA VAL A 77 15.17 -7.52 -6.76
C VAL A 77 15.31 -8.93 -6.16
N GLU A 78 16.48 -9.53 -6.32
CA GLU A 78 16.85 -10.84 -5.79
C GLU A 78 16.85 -10.84 -4.26
N ALA A 79 17.51 -9.86 -3.62
CA ALA A 79 17.59 -9.76 -2.17
C ALA A 79 16.20 -9.53 -1.55
N VAL A 80 15.36 -8.71 -2.18
CA VAL A 80 13.96 -8.53 -1.74
C VAL A 80 13.19 -9.84 -1.86
N ARG A 81 13.36 -10.59 -2.95
CA ARG A 81 12.66 -11.86 -3.15
C ARG A 81 13.08 -12.92 -2.13
N GLU A 82 14.36 -12.99 -1.79
CA GLU A 82 14.87 -13.86 -0.74
C GLU A 82 14.29 -13.49 0.62
N ALA A 83 14.32 -12.20 0.99
CA ALA A 83 13.71 -11.71 2.22
C ALA A 83 12.20 -12.03 2.31
N GLN A 84 11.48 -11.93 1.20
CA GLN A 84 10.06 -12.31 1.13
C GLN A 84 9.86 -13.81 1.43
N ILE A 85 10.71 -14.67 0.86
CA ILE A 85 10.66 -16.12 1.10
C ILE A 85 10.97 -16.41 2.57
N GLU A 86 12.04 -15.83 3.12
CA GLU A 86 12.44 -16.03 4.52
C GLU A 86 11.35 -15.60 5.50
N THR A 87 10.74 -14.44 5.25
CA THR A 87 9.64 -13.92 6.07
C THR A 87 8.43 -14.85 5.98
N LEU A 88 8.07 -15.31 4.78
CA LEU A 88 6.94 -16.22 4.59
C LEU A 88 7.17 -17.57 5.26
N VAL A 89 8.36 -18.16 5.09
CA VAL A 89 8.74 -19.43 5.72
C VAL A 89 8.76 -19.26 7.24
N GLY A 90 9.31 -18.18 7.76
CA GLY A 90 9.30 -17.88 9.20
C GLY A 90 7.89 -17.83 9.78
N PHE A 91 6.97 -17.19 9.08
CA PHE A 91 5.56 -17.13 9.47
C PHE A 91 4.89 -18.52 9.46
N VAL A 92 5.03 -19.27 8.36
CA VAL A 92 4.38 -20.57 8.19
C VAL A 92 4.93 -21.62 9.17
N CYS A 93 6.24 -21.60 9.42
CA CYS A 93 6.88 -22.51 10.36
C CYS A 93 6.66 -22.12 11.84
N GLY A 94 5.83 -21.11 12.13
CA GLY A 94 5.49 -20.74 13.51
C GLY A 94 6.63 -20.09 14.28
N ARG A 95 7.59 -19.45 13.59
CA ARG A 95 8.69 -18.69 14.22
C ARG A 95 8.21 -17.31 14.73
N LEU A 96 6.98 -17.27 15.25
CA LEU A 96 6.29 -16.07 15.69
C LEU A 96 6.93 -15.55 16.99
N PRO A 97 7.18 -14.24 17.13
CA PRO A 97 7.11 -13.63 18.44
C PRO A 97 5.66 -13.66 18.93
N ASP A 98 5.44 -13.91 20.21
CA ASP A 98 4.14 -14.09 20.88
C ASP A 98 3.15 -12.91 20.68
N LEU A 99 2.54 -12.80 19.50
CA LEU A 99 1.75 -11.61 19.10
C LEU A 99 0.43 -11.95 18.38
N LEU A 100 -0.24 -13.01 18.83
CA LEU A 100 -1.61 -13.32 18.41
C LEU A 100 -2.57 -12.75 19.45
N ASP A 101 -2.94 -11.47 19.32
CA ASP A 101 -4.24 -10.88 19.71
C ASP A 101 -4.18 -9.34 19.55
N ASP A 102 -4.53 -8.80 18.38
CA ASP A 102 -4.61 -7.34 18.16
C ASP A 102 -5.92 -6.99 17.44
N PRO A 103 -6.79 -6.12 18.00
CA PRO A 103 -8.13 -5.81 17.47
C PRO A 103 -8.18 -5.19 16.07
N LYS A 104 -7.04 -4.83 15.48
CA LYS A 104 -6.94 -4.14 14.18
C LYS A 104 -7.09 -5.06 12.97
N ASP A 105 -7.20 -6.37 13.19
CA ASP A 105 -7.33 -7.40 12.15
C ASP A 105 -8.74 -7.64 11.62
N GLU A 106 -9.74 -6.98 12.21
CA GLU A 106 -11.07 -6.89 11.63
C GLU A 106 -10.95 -6.37 10.18
N PRO A 107 -11.39 -7.15 9.16
CA PRO A 107 -11.32 -6.71 7.77
C PRO A 107 -12.10 -5.41 7.65
N LYS A 108 -11.41 -4.30 7.34
CA LYS A 108 -12.04 -2.97 7.19
C LYS A 108 -13.18 -3.07 6.19
N ARG A 109 -14.42 -3.22 6.68
CA ARG A 109 -15.64 -3.17 5.87
C ARG A 109 -15.54 -1.90 5.05
N LYS A 110 -15.57 -2.04 3.72
CA LYS A 110 -15.63 -0.88 2.82
C LYS A 110 -16.85 -0.06 3.24
N ARG A 111 -16.66 1.03 3.98
CA ARG A 111 -17.73 1.98 4.26
C ARG A 111 -18.19 2.47 2.88
N LYS A 112 -19.42 2.13 2.48
CA LYS A 112 -20.07 2.78 1.34
C LYS A 112 -20.22 4.24 1.76
N ILE A 113 -19.32 5.09 1.28
CA ILE A 113 -19.49 6.54 1.41
C ILE A 113 -20.69 6.87 0.50
N PRO A 114 -21.83 7.34 1.02
CA PRO A 114 -22.91 7.80 0.17
C PRO A 114 -22.39 8.97 -0.66
N ALA A 115 -22.65 8.95 -1.97
CA ALA A 115 -22.24 10.02 -2.86
C ALA A 115 -22.86 11.34 -2.36
N ARG A 116 -22.03 12.30 -1.97
CA ARG A 116 -22.48 13.65 -1.63
C ARG A 116 -22.93 14.33 -2.93
N PRO A 117 -24.18 14.84 -3.02
CA PRO A 117 -24.61 15.53 -4.23
C PRO A 117 -23.75 16.78 -4.46
N LEU A 118 -23.24 16.96 -5.67
CA LEU A 118 -22.55 18.20 -6.05
C LEU A 118 -23.55 19.35 -6.10
N PRO A 119 -23.23 20.54 -5.54
CA PRO A 119 -24.10 21.69 -5.64
C PRO A 119 -24.23 22.14 -7.10
N LYS A 120 -25.46 22.43 -7.54
CA LYS A 120 -25.74 22.97 -8.87
C LYS A 120 -25.07 24.34 -8.99
N ARG A 121 -24.29 24.55 -10.06
CA ARG A 121 -23.64 25.84 -10.35
C ARG A 121 -24.71 26.87 -10.72
N GLU A 122 -25.09 27.74 -9.80
CA GLU A 122 -25.87 28.93 -10.11
C GLU A 122 -24.93 30.04 -10.64
N GLY A 123 -25.35 30.68 -11.74
CA GLY A 123 -24.51 31.49 -12.60
C GLY A 123 -23.96 32.76 -11.95
N LEU A 124 -22.64 32.95 -12.09
CA LEU A 124 -21.96 34.18 -11.74
C LEU A 124 -22.26 35.26 -12.80
N ARG A 125 -23.23 36.16 -12.52
CA ARG A 125 -23.41 37.39 -13.31
C ARG A 125 -22.24 38.34 -13.05
N LEU A 126 -21.37 38.51 -14.05
CA LEU A 126 -20.36 39.56 -14.08
C LEU A 126 -21.05 40.93 -14.07
N LYS A 127 -20.83 41.73 -13.03
CA LYS A 127 -21.27 43.13 -12.98
C LYS A 127 -20.34 43.97 -13.88
N MET A 128 -20.89 44.49 -14.97
CA MET A 128 -20.24 45.44 -15.88
C MET A 128 -19.90 46.74 -15.14
N GLY A 129 -18.66 47.20 -15.31
CA GLY A 129 -18.09 48.34 -14.59
C GLY A 129 -18.73 49.69 -14.95
N GLN A 130 -18.91 50.54 -13.93
CA GLN A 130 -19.22 51.95 -14.11
C GLN A 130 -17.92 52.74 -14.24
N ARG A 131 -17.77 53.39 -15.40
CA ARG A 131 -16.69 54.35 -15.68
C ARG A 131 -16.88 55.57 -14.79
N ARG A 132 -15.81 55.97 -14.09
CA ARG A 132 -15.72 57.27 -13.43
C ARG A 132 -15.44 58.34 -14.49
N SER A 133 -16.27 59.36 -14.56
CA SER A 133 -15.97 60.63 -15.21
C SER A 133 -16.16 61.74 -14.17
N ARG A 134 -15.03 62.42 -13.93
CA ARG A 134 -14.76 63.72 -13.28
C ARG A 134 -15.87 64.40 -12.50
#